data_AF-X0UNK7-F1
#
_entry.id   AF-X0UNK7-F1
#
_cell.length_a   1.000
_cell.length_b   1.000
_cell.length_c   1.000
_cell.angle_alpha   90.00
_cell.angle_beta   90.00
_cell.angle_gamma   90.00
#
_symmetry.space_group_name_H-M   'P 1'
#
loop_
_entity.id
_entity.type
_entity.pdbx_description
1 polymer ?
#
loop_
_entity_poly.entity_id
_entity_poly.type
_entity_poly.pdbx_seq_one_letter_code
_entity_poly.pdbx_strand_id
1 'polypeptide(L)'
;MTMPAFIIGNGPSTTPEILDLLKTKFTFGMNRIAMLYDRTDWRPLYYIGTTSSLWDAQHISHREEVKMGFRSAKKAFCWDRWKHYLNEQGEPLYNAEFLPCSETMHIDSTGVGPEIWS
;
A
#
# COMPACT_ATOMS: atom_id res chain seq x y z
N MET A 1 -22.33 17.98 -5.28
CA MET A 1 -21.44 18.08 -4.11
C MET A 1 -20.30 17.09 -4.28
N THR A 2 -19.05 17.53 -4.22
CA THR A 2 -17.88 16.64 -4.17
C THR A 2 -17.53 16.36 -2.71
N MET A 3 -17.08 15.14 -2.42
CA MET A 3 -16.56 14.76 -1.10
C MET A 3 -15.03 14.84 -1.15
N PRO A 4 -14.36 15.48 -0.17
CA PRO A 4 -12.91 15.51 -0.14
C PRO A 4 -12.34 14.10 0.07
N ALA A 5 -11.26 13.80 -0.62
CA ALA A 5 -10.47 12.59 -0.43
C ALA A 5 -9.16 12.92 0.27
N PHE A 6 -8.73 12.04 1.17
CA PHE A 6 -7.47 12.17 1.90
C PHE A 6 -6.52 11.04 1.51
N ILE A 7 -5.27 11.39 1.22
CA ILE A 7 -4.21 10.43 0.91
C ILE A 7 -3.23 10.43 2.08
N ILE A 8 -3.05 9.27 2.70
CA ILE A 8 -2.37 9.14 3.99
C ILE A 8 -1.14 8.27 3.83
N GLY A 9 0.02 8.89 4.02
CA GLY A 9 1.31 8.21 4.21
C GLY A 9 1.61 7.99 5.70
N ASN A 10 2.80 7.50 6.01
CA ASN A 10 3.26 7.17 7.36
C ASN A 10 4.43 8.06 7.83
N GLY A 11 4.45 9.33 7.40
CA GLY A 11 5.48 10.28 7.84
C GLY A 11 5.32 10.66 9.32
N PRO A 12 6.34 11.29 9.95
CA PRO A 12 6.32 11.64 11.38
C PRO A 12 5.16 12.56 11.81
N SER A 13 4.57 13.29 10.86
CA SER A 13 3.38 14.13 11.08
C SER A 13 2.08 13.34 11.17
N THR A 14 2.09 12.05 10.84
CA THR A 14 0.90 11.19 10.85
C THR A 14 0.80 10.52 12.21
N THR A 15 -0.02 11.11 13.08
CA THR A 15 -0.24 10.56 14.43
C THR A 15 -1.53 9.73 14.49
N PRO A 16 -1.63 8.76 15.41
CA PRO A 16 -2.86 7.98 15.62
C PRO A 16 -4.10 8.86 15.86
N GLU A 17 -3.94 9.98 16.57
CA GLU A 17 -5.03 10.92 16.87
C GLU A 17 -5.56 11.58 15.60
N ILE A 18 -4.68 11.95 14.66
CA ILE A 18 -5.09 12.49 13.35
C ILE A 18 -5.83 11.43 12.54
N LEU A 19 -5.39 10.19 12.57
CA LEU A 19 -6.04 9.08 11.85
C LEU A 19 -7.44 8.81 12.40
N ASP A 20 -7.63 8.86 13.71
CA ASP A 20 -8.93 8.63 14.33
C ASP A 20 -9.99 9.66 13.89
N LEU A 21 -9.58 10.90 13.60
CA LEU A 21 -10.48 11.94 13.05
C LEU A 21 -10.97 11.63 11.62
N LEU A 22 -10.30 10.70 10.92
CA LEU A 22 -10.58 10.35 9.53
C LEU A 22 -11.45 9.08 9.37
N LYS A 23 -11.91 8.44 10.45
CA LYS A 23 -12.67 7.18 10.43
C LYS A 23 -13.92 7.21 9.53
N THR A 24 -14.54 8.38 9.35
CA THR A 24 -15.75 8.56 8.52
C THR A 24 -15.49 9.26 7.19
N LYS A 25 -14.21 9.47 6.84
CA LYS A 25 -13.78 10.20 5.64
C LYS A 25 -13.38 9.26 4.51
N PHE A 26 -13.47 9.77 3.29
CA PHE A 26 -12.97 9.07 2.11
C PHE A 26 -11.44 9.12 2.11
N THR A 27 -10.80 7.95 2.30
CA THR A 27 -9.36 7.87 2.59
C THR A 27 -8.66 6.82 1.73
N PHE A 28 -7.43 7.14 1.33
CA PHE A 28 -6.46 6.25 0.73
C PHE A 28 -5.28 6.09 1.69
N GLY A 29 -5.03 4.88 2.19
CA GLY A 29 -3.81 4.55 2.93
C GLY A 29 -2.74 4.03 1.97
N MET A 30 -1.48 4.42 2.16
CA MET A 30 -0.39 4.06 1.25
C MET A 30 0.67 3.18 1.91
N ASN A 31 1.14 2.18 1.18
CA ASN A 31 2.34 1.40 1.50
C ASN A 31 2.36 0.94 2.97
N ARG A 32 3.35 1.36 3.75
CA ARG A 32 3.56 0.91 5.14
C ARG A 32 2.67 1.63 6.18
N ILE A 33 1.52 2.16 5.78
CA ILE A 33 0.57 2.81 6.71
C ILE A 33 0.10 1.89 7.84
N ALA A 34 0.09 0.57 7.61
CA ALA A 34 -0.30 -0.42 8.59
C ALA A 34 0.61 -0.48 9.83
N MET A 35 1.80 0.11 9.78
CA MET A 35 2.68 0.29 10.94
C MET A 35 2.04 1.07 12.09
N LEU A 36 0.97 1.84 11.81
CA LEU A 36 0.27 2.63 12.81
C LEU A 36 -0.97 1.91 13.37
N TYR A 37 -1.36 0.76 12.81
CA TYR A 37 -2.62 0.08 13.14
C TYR A 37 -2.67 -0.54 14.54
N ASP A 38 -1.52 -0.71 15.19
CA ASP A 38 -1.39 -1.09 16.59
C ASP A 38 -1.77 0.05 17.55
N ARG A 39 -1.82 1.29 17.06
CA ARG A 39 -2.03 2.51 17.87
C ARG A 39 -3.32 3.25 17.51
N THR A 40 -4.06 2.82 16.49
CA THR A 40 -5.33 3.43 16.06
C THR A 40 -6.29 2.39 15.52
N ASP A 41 -7.60 2.60 15.74
CA ASP A 41 -8.65 1.80 15.11
C ASP A 41 -8.97 2.25 13.68
N TRP A 42 -8.39 3.35 13.23
CA TRP A 42 -8.61 3.85 11.88
C TRP A 42 -8.12 2.83 10.85
N ARG A 43 -8.94 2.59 9.82
CA ARG A 43 -8.58 1.86 8.61
C ARG A 43 -9.00 2.68 7.39
N PRO A 44 -8.18 2.70 6.32
CA PRO A 44 -8.51 3.46 5.15
C PRO A 44 -9.65 2.79 4.36
N LEU A 45 -10.43 3.59 3.64
CA LEU A 45 -11.44 3.05 2.73
C LEU A 45 -10.78 2.33 1.55
N TYR A 46 -9.69 2.89 1.03
CA TYR A 46 -8.89 2.32 -0.05
C TYR A 46 -7.42 2.20 0.34
N TYR A 47 -6.74 1.20 -0.20
CA TYR A 47 -5.30 1.04 0.02
C TYR A 47 -4.54 1.10 -1.31
N ILE A 48 -3.35 1.71 -1.30
CA ILE A 48 -2.46 1.79 -2.46
C ILE A 48 -1.11 1.17 -2.09
N GLY A 49 -0.81 0.03 -2.71
CA GLY A 49 0.43 -0.72 -2.55
C GLY A 49 1.33 -0.57 -3.76
N THR A 50 2.14 0.50 -3.79
CA THR A 50 3.06 0.82 -4.90
C THR A 50 4.50 0.89 -4.37
N THR A 51 4.90 -0.16 -3.65
CA THR A 51 6.21 -0.24 -3.00
C THR A 51 6.94 -1.52 -3.41
N SER A 52 8.26 -1.44 -3.53
CA SER A 52 9.16 -2.59 -3.71
C SER A 52 9.33 -3.43 -2.43
N SER A 53 8.80 -2.98 -1.29
CA SER A 53 8.93 -3.68 0.00
C SER A 53 8.37 -5.11 -0.01
N LEU A 54 7.50 -5.47 -0.96
CA LEU A 54 7.06 -6.85 -1.14
C LEU A 54 8.16 -7.79 -1.66
N TRP A 55 9.18 -7.26 -2.34
CA TRP A 55 10.36 -8.01 -2.80
C TRP A 55 11.46 -8.07 -1.75
N ASP A 56 11.43 -7.20 -0.75
CA ASP A 56 12.50 -7.07 0.23
C ASP A 56 12.55 -8.31 1.13
N ALA A 57 13.48 -9.22 0.84
CA ALA A 57 13.68 -10.45 1.61
C ALA A 57 14.38 -10.17 2.95
N GLN A 58 15.03 -9.01 3.09
CA GLN A 58 15.74 -8.62 4.30
C GLN A 58 14.79 -8.01 5.33
N HIS A 59 13.65 -7.48 4.89
CA HIS A 59 12.67 -6.81 5.75
C HIS A 59 11.28 -7.47 5.68
N ILE A 60 11.19 -8.68 6.25
CA ILE A 60 9.94 -9.47 6.33
C ILE A 60 8.77 -8.67 6.92
N SER A 61 9.04 -7.83 7.93
CA SER A 61 8.02 -6.96 8.56
C SER A 61 7.35 -6.01 7.55
N HIS A 62 8.10 -5.48 6.59
CA HIS A 62 7.54 -4.57 5.59
C HIS A 62 6.52 -5.29 4.70
N ARG A 63 6.78 -6.57 4.39
CA ARG A 63 5.85 -7.39 3.59
C ARG A 63 4.54 -7.61 4.34
N GLU A 64 4.62 -7.94 5.63
CA GLU A 64 3.43 -8.18 6.45
C GLU A 64 2.62 -6.91 6.69
N GLU A 65 3.26 -5.76 6.87
CA GLU A 65 2.57 -4.46 6.94
C GLU A 65 1.83 -4.14 5.65
N VAL A 66 2.47 -4.37 4.49
CA VAL A 66 1.81 -4.15 3.19
C VAL A 66 0.63 -5.12 3.03
N LYS A 67 0.79 -6.41 3.36
CA LYS A 67 -0.31 -7.39 3.37
C LYS A 67 -1.44 -7.00 4.32
N MET A 68 -1.12 -6.42 5.48
CA MET A 68 -2.11 -5.90 6.42
C MET A 68 -2.88 -4.71 5.82
N GLY A 69 -2.18 -3.80 5.14
CA GLY A 69 -2.80 -2.71 4.40
C GLY A 69 -3.82 -3.22 3.38
N PHE A 70 -3.44 -4.21 2.57
CA PHE A 70 -4.33 -4.88 1.63
C PHE A 70 -5.59 -5.42 2.33
N ARG A 71 -5.43 -6.22 3.39
CA ARG A 71 -6.56 -6.88 4.07
C ARG A 71 -7.49 -5.91 4.79
N SER A 72 -7.00 -4.73 5.15
CA SER A 72 -7.74 -3.79 6.01
C SER A 72 -8.65 -2.81 5.26
N ALA A 73 -8.43 -2.62 3.96
CA ALA A 73 -9.20 -1.69 3.14
C ALA A 73 -10.38 -2.37 2.44
N LYS A 74 -11.42 -1.58 2.12
CA LYS A 74 -12.55 -2.08 1.31
C LYS A 74 -12.09 -2.51 -0.08
N LYS A 75 -11.16 -1.76 -0.67
CA LYS A 75 -10.53 -2.09 -1.94
C LYS A 75 -9.09 -1.61 -1.96
N ALA A 76 -8.20 -2.43 -2.48
CA ALA A 76 -6.80 -2.13 -2.60
C ALA A 76 -6.40 -2.07 -4.07
N PHE A 77 -5.44 -1.20 -4.39
CA PHE A 77 -4.85 -1.06 -5.70
C PHE A 77 -3.36 -1.31 -5.59
N CYS A 78 -2.79 -2.11 -6.48
CA CYS A 78 -1.36 -2.38 -6.46
C CYS A 78 -0.83 -2.67 -7.85
N TRP A 79 0.49 -2.60 -8.01
CA TRP A 79 1.12 -2.99 -9.25
C TRP A 79 0.92 -4.47 -9.53
N ASP A 80 0.50 -4.79 -10.75
CA ASP A 80 0.38 -6.14 -11.30
C ASP A 80 1.60 -7.05 -11.09
N ARG A 81 2.82 -6.49 -11.05
CA ARG A 81 4.05 -7.24 -10.71
C ARG A 81 3.99 -7.96 -9.36
N TRP A 82 3.11 -7.55 -8.45
CA TRP A 82 2.94 -8.16 -7.13
C TRP A 82 1.98 -9.33 -7.10
N LYS A 83 1.33 -9.66 -8.22
CA LYS A 83 0.32 -10.72 -8.29
C LYS A 83 0.83 -12.06 -7.73
N HIS A 84 2.08 -12.43 -7.99
CA HIS A 84 2.66 -13.68 -7.50
C HIS A 84 2.89 -13.68 -5.98
N TYR A 85 3.38 -12.57 -5.43
CA TYR A 85 3.65 -12.40 -3.99
C TYR A 85 2.40 -12.46 -3.12
N LEU A 86 1.26 -12.10 -3.68
CA LEU A 86 -0.01 -12.09 -2.98
C LEU A 86 -0.78 -13.41 -3.18
N ASN A 87 -0.41 -14.22 -4.19
CA ASN A 87 -1.09 -15.47 -4.53
C ASN A 87 -0.41 -16.74 -3.96
N GLU A 88 0.89 -16.69 -3.62
CA GLU A 88 1.66 -17.86 -3.15
C GLU A 88 1.28 -18.37 -1.74
N GLN A 89 0.27 -17.78 -1.07
CA GLN A 89 -0.26 -18.28 0.21
C GLN A 89 -1.76 -18.62 0.18
N GLY A 90 -2.37 -18.74 -1.00
CA GLY A 90 -3.69 -19.38 -1.15
C GLY A 90 -4.92 -18.56 -0.72
N GLU A 91 -4.76 -17.32 -0.27
CA GLU A 91 -5.90 -16.42 -0.02
C GLU A 91 -5.99 -15.40 -1.16
N PRO A 92 -7.00 -15.50 -2.05
CA PRO A 92 -7.24 -14.45 -3.02
C PRO A 92 -7.51 -13.16 -2.25
N LEU A 93 -6.69 -12.13 -2.48
CA LEU A 93 -7.06 -10.79 -2.05
C LEU A 93 -8.19 -10.31 -2.96
N TYR A 94 -9.42 -10.76 -2.68
CA TYR A 94 -10.62 -10.43 -3.46
C TYR A 94 -10.87 -8.93 -3.57
N ASN A 95 -10.29 -8.15 -2.65
CA ASN A 95 -10.37 -6.71 -2.63
C ASN A 95 -9.21 -6.03 -3.38
N ALA A 96 -8.24 -6.75 -3.93
CA ALA A 96 -7.11 -6.18 -4.65
C ALA A 96 -7.37 -6.08 -6.16
N GLU A 97 -7.20 -4.88 -6.70
CA GLU A 97 -7.13 -4.62 -8.13
C GLU A 97 -5.67 -4.39 -8.52
N PHE A 98 -5.22 -5.13 -9.52
CA PHE A 98 -3.88 -5.05 -10.06
C PHE A 98 -3.88 -4.06 -11.23
N LEU A 99 -3.16 -2.96 -11.06
CA LEU A 99 -2.99 -1.92 -12.07
C LEU A 99 -1.80 -2.28 -13.00
N PRO A 100 -1.95 -2.10 -14.32
CA PRO A 100 -0.91 -2.42 -15.28
C PRO A 100 0.28 -1.46 -15.11
N CYS A 101 1.37 -1.95 -14.52
CA CYS A 101 2.56 -1.14 -14.23
C CYS A 101 3.86 -1.89 -14.53
N SER A 102 3.79 -3.21 -14.77
CA SER A 102 4.95 -4.01 -15.23
C SER A 102 5.57 -3.48 -16.52
N GLU A 103 4.84 -2.71 -17.32
CA GLU A 103 5.34 -2.11 -18.57
C GLU A 103 6.03 -0.75 -18.37
N THR A 104 5.85 -0.09 -17.22
CA THR A 104 6.33 1.28 -17.01
C THR A 104 7.78 1.40 -16.50
N MET A 105 8.45 0.30 -16.17
CA MET A 105 9.89 0.32 -15.87
C MET A 105 10.59 -0.97 -16.32
N HIS A 106 11.45 -0.86 -17.34
CA HIS A 106 12.54 -1.81 -17.56
C HIS A 106 13.58 -1.61 -16.46
N ILE A 107 13.41 -2.28 -15.31
CA ILE A 107 14.52 -2.50 -14.39
C ILE A 107 15.29 -3.66 -14.99
N ASP A 108 16.47 -3.39 -15.55
CA ASP A 108 17.36 -4.45 -15.98
C ASP A 108 17.76 -5.33 -14.79
N SER A 109 18.33 -6.50 -15.05
CA SER A 109 18.75 -7.46 -14.01
C SER A 109 19.82 -6.92 -13.04
N THR A 110 20.23 -5.65 -13.15
CA THR A 110 21.22 -5.01 -12.28
C THR A 110 20.59 -4.17 -11.16
N GLY A 111 19.27 -3.95 -11.18
CA GLY A 111 18.56 -3.18 -10.15
C GLY A 111 18.63 -1.66 -10.32
N VAL A 112 19.10 -1.18 -11.47
CA VAL A 112 19.11 0.25 -11.82
C VAL A 112 17.91 0.52 -12.74
N GLY A 113 16.91 1.23 -12.22
CA GLY A 113 15.84 1.79 -13.07
C GLY A 113 16.37 3.02 -13.83
N PRO A 114 15.79 3.38 -14.99
CA PRO A 114 16.17 4.60 -15.67
C PRO A 114 16.01 5.79 -14.71
N GLU A 115 17.01 6.67 -14.65
CA GLU A 115 16.93 7.92 -13.88
C GLU A 115 15.78 8.75 -14.44
N ILE A 116 14.62 8.73 -13.77
CA ILE A 116 13.47 9.56 -14.11
C ILE A 116 13.29 10.67 -13.07
N TRP A 117 14.35 11.44 -12.81
CA TRP A 117 14.25 12.74 -12.14
C TRP A 117 15.34 13.67 -12.68
N SER A 118 15.00 14.42 -13.72
CA SER A 118 15.69 15.66 -14.12
C SER A 118 14.95 16.86 -13.58
#